data_AF-A0A0L0VFX8-F1
#
_entry.id   AF-A0A0L0VFX8-F1
#
_cell.length_a   1.000
_cell.length_b   1.000
_cell.length_c   1.000
_cell.angle_alpha   90.00
_cell.angle_beta   90.00
_cell.angle_gamma   90.00
#
_symmetry.space_group_name_H-M   'P 1'
#
loop_
_entity.id
_entity.type
_entity.pdbx_description
1 polymer ?
#
loop_
_entity_poly.entity_id
_entity_poly.type
_entity_poly.pdbx_seq_one_letter_code
_entity_poly.pdbx_strand_id
1 'polypeptide(L)'
;MLTTSGELHFDCMRKAIALARQCKPIPTAFCVGCLMTKTGTSEVISEGYSRELEGNTHAEQCAIMKILNQLSSPNIPTYMDIDLYTTMEPCSVRLSGNKPCTDLILELNQSHHLHRRIKNVYLGVAEPDDFVNCDGIRKLQENGITIIQVVGFKEECLRVARGEDEAHV
;
A
#
# COMPACT_ATOMS: atom_id res chain seq x y z
N MET A 1 7.95 -7.81 -13.64
CA MET A 1 6.83 -7.78 -12.67
C MET A 1 5.75 -8.75 -13.15
N LEU A 2 5.11 -9.49 -12.25
CA LEU A 2 3.99 -10.38 -12.60
C LEU A 2 2.72 -9.56 -12.81
N THR A 3 1.70 -10.13 -13.44
CA THR A 3 0.39 -9.48 -13.59
C THR A 3 -0.74 -10.41 -13.15
N THR A 4 -1.88 -9.86 -12.76
CA THR A 4 -3.08 -10.63 -12.44
C THR A 4 -4.36 -9.91 -12.85
N SER A 5 -5.36 -10.71 -13.24
CA SER A 5 -6.75 -10.29 -13.47
C SER A 5 -7.75 -11.10 -12.64
N GLY A 6 -7.29 -11.77 -11.58
CA GLY A 6 -8.14 -12.59 -10.72
C GLY A 6 -9.16 -11.76 -9.94
N GLU A 7 -10.38 -12.27 -9.82
CA GLU A 7 -11.54 -11.60 -9.20
C GLU A 7 -11.25 -11.13 -7.76
N LEU A 8 -10.64 -11.99 -6.95
CA LEU A 8 -10.21 -11.64 -5.59
C LEU A 8 -9.34 -10.36 -5.57
N HIS A 9 -8.34 -10.30 -6.44
CA HIS A 9 -7.39 -9.18 -6.47
C HIS A 9 -8.04 -7.92 -7.04
N PHE A 10 -9.00 -8.07 -7.95
CA PHE A 10 -9.81 -6.96 -8.45
C PHE A 10 -10.65 -6.35 -7.33
N ASP A 11 -11.31 -7.16 -6.52
CA ASP A 11 -12.12 -6.67 -5.40
C ASP A 11 -11.28 -6.00 -4.33
N CYS A 12 -10.12 -6.58 -3.99
CA CYS A 12 -9.17 -5.95 -3.08
C CYS A 12 -8.61 -4.62 -3.64
N MET A 13 -8.30 -4.56 -4.95
CA MET A 13 -7.83 -3.33 -5.57
C MET A 13 -8.91 -2.24 -5.60
N ARG A 14 -10.18 -2.59 -5.88
CA ARG A 14 -11.31 -1.65 -5.80
C ARG A 14 -11.48 -1.08 -4.39
N LYS A 15 -11.31 -1.91 -3.36
CA LYS A 15 -11.31 -1.45 -1.96
C LYS A 15 -10.15 -0.49 -1.68
N ALA A 16 -8.94 -0.80 -2.17
CA ALA A 16 -7.79 0.11 -2.06
C ALA A 16 -8.05 1.46 -2.77
N ILE A 17 -8.67 1.46 -3.96
CA ILE A 17 -9.07 2.68 -4.66
C ILE A 17 -10.14 3.45 -3.86
N ALA A 18 -11.11 2.77 -3.27
CA ALA A 18 -12.11 3.41 -2.41
C ALA A 18 -11.47 4.09 -1.17
N LEU A 19 -10.42 3.51 -0.60
CA LEU A 19 -9.62 4.16 0.45
C LEU A 19 -8.91 5.41 -0.08
N ALA A 20 -8.28 5.32 -1.26
CA ALA A 20 -7.60 6.46 -1.88
C ALA A 20 -8.55 7.66 -2.11
N ARG A 21 -9.82 7.40 -2.43
CA ARG A 21 -10.87 8.43 -2.59
C ARG A 21 -11.24 9.17 -1.30
N GLN A 22 -10.94 8.61 -0.12
CA GLN A 22 -11.19 9.30 1.16
C GLN A 22 -10.17 10.41 1.42
N CYS A 23 -9.06 10.41 0.69
CA CYS A 23 -7.99 11.36 0.85
C CYS A 23 -8.31 12.69 0.18
N LYS A 24 -8.18 13.81 0.93
CA LYS A 24 -8.24 15.15 0.34
C LYS A 24 -7.06 15.36 -0.64
N PRO A 25 -7.31 15.69 -1.92
CA PRO A 25 -6.25 15.99 -2.87
C PRO A 25 -5.47 17.25 -2.51
N ILE A 26 -4.15 17.22 -2.74
CA ILE A 26 -3.28 18.39 -2.64
C ILE A 26 -2.28 18.41 -3.81
N PRO A 27 -1.82 19.58 -4.27
CA PRO A 27 -0.97 19.69 -5.47
C PRO A 27 0.40 19.00 -5.37
N THR A 28 0.87 18.71 -4.16
CA THR A 28 2.24 18.26 -3.89
C THR A 28 2.34 16.79 -3.49
N ALA A 29 1.23 16.04 -3.47
CA ALA A 29 1.25 14.63 -3.09
C ALA A 29 0.05 13.85 -3.63
N PHE A 30 0.29 12.60 -4.02
CA PHE A 30 -0.75 11.70 -4.49
C PHE A 30 -1.73 11.25 -3.39
N CYS A 31 -2.97 10.97 -3.81
CA CYS A 31 -3.97 10.22 -3.03
C CYS A 31 -3.78 8.73 -3.27
N VAL A 32 -3.26 8.01 -2.27
CA VAL A 32 -2.99 6.58 -2.36
C VAL A 32 -3.85 5.85 -1.33
N GLY A 33 -4.28 4.65 -1.66
CA GLY A 33 -4.97 3.75 -0.73
C GLY A 33 -4.22 2.42 -0.61
N CYS A 34 -4.23 1.84 0.57
CA CYS A 34 -3.56 0.60 0.91
C CYS A 34 -4.48 -0.31 1.71
N LEU A 35 -4.59 -1.57 1.29
CA LEU A 35 -5.35 -2.62 1.95
C LEU A 35 -4.41 -3.80 2.24
N MET A 36 -4.41 -4.33 3.46
CA MET A 36 -3.64 -5.50 3.85
C MET A 36 -4.60 -6.63 4.21
N THR A 37 -4.47 -7.78 3.53
CA THR A 37 -5.31 -8.96 3.77
C THR A 37 -4.48 -10.18 4.15
N LYS A 38 -5.15 -11.19 4.69
CA LYS A 38 -4.54 -12.53 4.82
C LYS A 38 -4.31 -13.10 3.42
N THR A 39 -3.11 -13.62 3.18
CA THR A 39 -2.67 -14.10 1.86
C THR A 39 -3.70 -15.02 1.21
N GLY A 40 -4.06 -14.73 -0.04
CA GLY A 40 -5.00 -15.53 -0.83
C GLY A 40 -6.47 -15.38 -0.43
N THR A 41 -6.81 -14.39 0.40
CA THR A 41 -8.19 -14.13 0.86
C THR A 41 -8.53 -12.64 0.83
N SER A 42 -9.82 -12.32 0.96
CA SER A 42 -10.33 -10.95 1.12
C SER A 42 -10.49 -10.52 2.58
N GLU A 43 -9.98 -11.31 3.54
CA GLU A 43 -10.04 -11.02 4.97
C GLU A 43 -9.08 -9.86 5.28
N VAL A 44 -9.66 -8.68 5.58
CA VAL A 44 -8.89 -7.46 5.84
C VAL A 44 -8.30 -7.50 7.25
N ILE A 45 -7.00 -7.25 7.33
CA ILE A 45 -6.24 -7.17 8.59
C ILE A 45 -6.01 -5.71 8.97
N SER A 46 -5.73 -4.87 7.97
CA SER A 46 -5.51 -3.44 8.14
C SER A 46 -5.67 -2.70 6.83
N GLU A 47 -5.82 -1.39 6.90
CA GLU A 47 -6.04 -0.51 5.78
C GLU A 47 -5.57 0.89 6.09
N GLY A 48 -5.33 1.70 5.07
CA GLY A 48 -5.09 3.12 5.22
C GLY A 48 -5.09 3.87 3.91
N TYR A 49 -5.10 5.19 4.00
CA TYR A 49 -4.99 6.09 2.85
C TYR A 49 -4.03 7.24 3.17
N SER A 50 -3.52 7.90 2.12
CA SER A 50 -2.61 9.03 2.28
C SER A 50 -3.20 10.07 3.24
N ARG A 51 -2.38 10.58 4.17
CA ARG A 51 -2.76 11.64 5.13
C ARG A 51 -3.92 11.28 6.06
N GLU A 52 -4.21 9.99 6.23
CA GLU A 52 -5.17 9.53 7.23
C GLU A 52 -4.69 9.83 8.66
N LEU A 53 -3.41 9.55 8.93
CA LEU A 53 -2.78 9.83 10.22
C LEU A 53 -1.93 11.10 10.15
N GLU A 54 -1.78 11.79 11.28
CA GLU A 54 -0.95 13.00 11.38
C GLU A 54 0.51 12.76 10.97
N GLY A 55 1.20 13.80 10.50
CA GLY A 55 2.63 13.74 10.17
C GLY A 55 2.96 13.42 8.71
N ASN A 56 2.07 13.77 7.77
CA ASN A 56 2.26 13.54 6.33
C ASN A 56 2.47 12.06 5.99
N THR A 57 1.58 11.20 6.48
CA THR A 57 1.69 9.74 6.33
C THR A 57 1.24 9.28 4.94
N HIS A 58 1.90 8.24 4.42
CA HIS A 58 1.45 7.55 3.21
C HIS A 58 0.46 6.43 3.58
N ALA A 59 -0.27 5.92 2.59
CA ALA A 59 -1.28 4.89 2.80
C ALA A 59 -0.71 3.62 3.44
N GLU A 60 0.43 3.14 2.95
CA GLU A 60 1.14 1.96 3.46
C GLU A 60 1.64 2.19 4.89
N GLN A 61 2.13 3.40 5.17
CA GLN A 61 2.53 3.78 6.53
C GLN A 61 1.35 3.73 7.50
N CYS A 62 0.18 4.25 7.10
CA CYS A 62 -1.03 4.20 7.93
C CYS A 62 -1.46 2.76 8.24
N ALA A 63 -1.53 1.91 7.21
CA ALA A 63 -1.91 0.51 7.35
C ALA A 63 -0.94 -0.27 8.26
N ILE A 64 0.36 -0.05 8.11
CA ILE A 64 1.41 -0.68 8.93
C ILE A 64 1.33 -0.19 10.39
N MET A 65 1.19 1.12 10.63
CA MET A 65 1.08 1.67 11.99
C MET A 65 -0.12 1.10 12.74
N LYS A 66 -1.28 0.96 12.07
CA LYS A 66 -2.47 0.33 12.67
C LYS A 66 -2.24 -1.13 13.05
N ILE A 67 -1.55 -1.90 12.21
CA ILE A 67 -1.14 -3.27 12.54
C ILE A 67 -0.27 -3.28 13.80
N LEU A 68 0.76 -2.43 13.87
CA LEU A 68 1.68 -2.38 15.01
C LEU A 68 0.97 -1.97 16.31
N ASN A 69 0.00 -1.05 16.24
CA ASN A 69 -0.79 -0.64 17.40
C ASN A 69 -1.70 -1.76 17.91
N GLN A 70 -2.35 -2.52 17.01
CA GLN A 70 -3.10 -3.72 17.40
C GLN A 70 -2.21 -4.74 18.10
N LEU A 71 -0.93 -4.79 17.71
CA LEU A 71 0.06 -5.74 18.22
C LEU A 71 0.54 -5.48 19.66
N SER A 72 0.16 -4.34 20.23
CA SER A 72 0.51 -3.95 21.60
C SER A 72 -0.36 -4.62 22.66
N SER A 73 -1.33 -5.47 22.26
CA SER A 73 -2.29 -6.13 23.14
C SER A 73 -1.80 -7.53 23.57
N PRO A 74 -2.01 -7.99 24.82
CA PRO A 74 -1.38 -9.21 25.36
C PRO A 74 -1.90 -10.55 24.79
N ASN A 75 -2.81 -10.55 23.81
CA ASN A 75 -3.42 -11.75 23.23
C ASN A 75 -3.24 -11.80 21.72
N ILE A 76 -2.03 -12.07 21.23
CA ILE A 76 -1.80 -12.06 19.77
C ILE A 76 -1.04 -13.30 19.31
N PRO A 77 -1.80 -14.30 18.81
CA PRO A 77 -1.25 -15.48 18.19
C PRO A 77 -1.28 -15.44 16.65
N THR A 78 -0.50 -16.39 16.11
CA THR A 78 -0.48 -16.99 14.77
C THR A 78 0.29 -16.25 13.67
N TYR A 79 1.34 -16.93 13.21
CA TYR A 79 2.07 -16.63 11.97
C TYR A 79 1.12 -16.45 10.80
N MET A 80 1.20 -15.32 10.10
CA MET A 80 0.35 -15.01 8.97
C MET A 80 1.13 -14.28 7.87
N ASP A 81 1.08 -14.85 6.67
CA ASP A 81 1.50 -14.14 5.46
C ASP A 81 0.43 -13.13 5.05
N ILE A 82 0.85 -11.96 4.58
CA ILE A 82 0.02 -10.84 4.19
C ILE A 82 0.17 -10.55 2.69
N ASP A 83 -0.97 -10.29 2.04
CA ASP A 83 -1.04 -9.62 0.75
C ASP A 83 -1.30 -8.12 0.98
N LEU A 84 -0.41 -7.26 0.47
CA LEU A 84 -0.58 -5.81 0.51
C LEU A 84 -1.05 -5.33 -0.86
N TYR A 85 -2.19 -4.66 -0.92
CA TYR A 85 -2.73 -4.03 -2.13
C TYR A 85 -2.56 -2.52 -1.99
N THR A 86 -1.86 -1.88 -2.92
CA THR A 86 -1.68 -0.43 -2.95
C THR A 86 -2.06 0.12 -4.32
N THR A 87 -2.70 1.27 -4.37
CA THR A 87 -3.14 1.85 -5.64
C THR A 87 -1.97 2.34 -6.49
N MET A 88 -0.83 2.63 -5.87
CA MET A 88 0.39 3.13 -6.51
C MET A 88 1.61 2.41 -5.95
N GLU A 89 2.68 2.30 -6.73
CA GLU A 89 3.95 1.74 -6.28
C GLU A 89 4.42 2.32 -4.93
N PRO A 90 4.81 1.47 -3.96
CA PRO A 90 5.36 1.96 -2.69
C PRO A 90 6.63 2.78 -2.90
N CYS A 91 6.63 4.02 -2.42
CA CYS A 91 7.76 4.92 -2.63
C CYS A 91 9.08 4.38 -2.05
N SER A 92 10.16 4.53 -2.83
CA SER A 92 11.54 4.23 -2.41
C SER A 92 12.27 5.44 -1.80
N VAL A 93 11.74 6.64 -2.02
CA VAL A 93 12.27 7.93 -1.55
C VAL A 93 11.10 8.81 -1.12
N ARG A 94 11.32 9.70 -0.14
CA ARG A 94 10.33 10.70 0.27
C ARG A 94 10.96 12.07 0.43
N LEU A 95 10.41 13.06 -0.28
CA LEU A 95 10.85 14.45 -0.19
C LEU A 95 10.72 15.04 1.22
N SER A 96 9.77 14.52 2.02
CA SER A 96 9.60 14.92 3.43
C SER A 96 10.72 14.46 4.36
N GLY A 97 11.64 13.58 3.92
CA GLY A 97 12.65 12.96 4.79
C GLY A 97 12.12 11.82 5.68
N ASN A 98 10.80 11.67 5.80
CA ASN A 98 10.18 10.49 6.42
C ASN A 98 10.65 9.19 5.77
N LYS A 99 10.59 8.09 6.53
CA LYS A 99 10.98 6.75 6.05
C LYS A 99 10.14 6.33 4.82
N PRO A 100 10.78 5.87 3.73
CA PRO A 100 10.08 5.34 2.54
C PRO A 100 9.17 4.16 2.85
N CYS A 101 8.11 3.99 2.05
CA CYS A 101 7.15 2.90 2.24
C CYS A 101 7.80 1.54 2.02
N THR A 102 8.74 1.42 1.08
CA THR A 102 9.52 0.19 0.92
C THR A 102 10.27 -0.19 2.19
N ASP A 103 10.86 0.78 2.89
CA ASP A 103 11.64 0.48 4.09
C ASP A 103 10.73 0.07 5.25
N LEU A 104 9.58 0.71 5.39
CA LEU A 104 8.56 0.31 6.37
C LEU A 104 8.07 -1.13 6.14
N ILE A 105 7.84 -1.51 4.88
CA ILE A 105 7.43 -2.88 4.50
C ILE A 105 8.54 -3.89 4.86
N LEU A 106 9.80 -3.58 4.56
CA LEU A 106 10.92 -4.45 4.86
C LEU A 106 11.19 -4.57 6.36
N GLU A 107 11.08 -3.48 7.11
CA GLU A 107 11.21 -3.49 8.58
C GLU A 107 10.11 -4.32 9.24
N LEU A 108 8.87 -4.24 8.74
CA LEU A 108 7.80 -5.11 9.22
C LEU A 108 8.17 -6.59 9.05
N ASN A 109 8.73 -6.96 7.90
CA ASN A 109 9.15 -8.32 7.60
C ASN A 109 10.37 -8.79 8.41
N GLN A 110 11.24 -7.88 8.81
CA GLN A 110 12.46 -8.18 9.58
C GLN A 110 12.21 -8.26 11.09
N SER A 111 11.12 -7.66 11.59
CA SER A 111 10.84 -7.63 13.02
C SER A 111 10.56 -9.04 13.56
N HIS A 112 11.53 -9.58 14.30
CA HIS A 112 11.47 -10.92 14.90
C HIS A 112 10.32 -11.12 15.90
N HIS A 113 9.72 -10.03 16.38
CA HIS A 113 8.57 -10.05 17.28
C HIS A 113 7.23 -10.06 16.53
N LEU A 114 7.25 -9.91 15.20
CA LEU A 114 6.07 -9.87 14.36
C LEU A 114 5.89 -11.22 13.65
N HIS A 115 4.86 -11.95 14.04
CA HIS A 115 4.40 -13.15 13.34
C HIS A 115 3.62 -12.79 12.05
N ARG A 116 3.94 -11.68 11.40
CA ARG A 116 3.23 -11.15 10.22
C ARG A 116 4.24 -10.74 9.16
N ARG A 117 4.13 -11.33 7.97
CA ARG A 117 5.07 -11.07 6.88
C ARG A 117 4.32 -10.68 5.62
N ILE A 118 4.62 -9.53 5.04
CA ILE A 118 4.18 -9.17 3.70
C ILE A 118 4.93 -10.05 2.69
N LYS A 119 4.18 -10.89 1.99
CA LYS A 119 4.70 -11.85 1.01
C LYS A 119 4.53 -11.34 -0.41
N ASN A 120 3.38 -10.73 -0.68
CA ASN A 120 3.01 -10.22 -1.99
C ASN A 120 2.59 -8.76 -1.87
N VAL A 121 2.99 -7.96 -2.86
CA VAL A 121 2.47 -6.61 -3.07
C VAL A 121 1.78 -6.56 -4.42
N TYR A 122 0.50 -6.22 -4.37
CA TYR A 122 -0.36 -5.98 -5.52
C TYR A 122 -0.48 -4.48 -5.75
N LEU A 123 -0.05 -3.99 -6.91
CA LEU A 123 -0.10 -2.57 -7.25
C LEU A 123 -1.02 -2.29 -8.44
N GLY A 124 -1.72 -1.15 -8.40
CA GLY A 124 -2.55 -0.70 -9.52
C GLY A 124 -1.72 -0.08 -10.65
N VAL A 125 -0.83 0.85 -10.28
CA VAL A 125 0.06 1.55 -11.22
C VAL A 125 1.46 1.75 -10.61
N ALA A 126 2.49 1.72 -11.46
CA ALA A 126 3.82 2.18 -11.07
C ALA A 126 3.78 3.70 -10.80
N GLU A 127 4.60 4.20 -9.88
CA GLU A 127 4.62 5.64 -9.60
C GLU A 127 5.12 6.38 -10.86
N PRO A 128 4.39 7.38 -11.38
CA PRO A 128 4.90 8.19 -12.47
C PRO A 128 6.06 9.08 -11.99
N ASP A 129 6.98 9.45 -12.89
CA ASP A 129 8.15 10.31 -12.60
C ASP A 129 7.80 11.77 -12.25
N ASP A 130 6.58 12.04 -11.77
CA ASP A 130 6.04 13.37 -11.49
C ASP A 130 6.74 14.05 -10.31
N PHE A 131 7.20 13.28 -9.30
CA PHE A 131 7.79 13.84 -8.07
C PHE A 131 9.19 13.30 -7.74
N VAL A 132 9.43 11.99 -7.90
CA VAL A 132 10.71 11.34 -7.65
C VAL A 132 10.88 10.16 -8.60
N ASN A 133 12.13 9.80 -8.90
CA ASN A 133 12.43 8.54 -9.58
C ASN A 133 12.24 7.39 -8.57
N CYS A 134 11.13 6.66 -8.72
CA CYS A 134 10.76 5.58 -7.82
C CYS A 134 11.39 4.26 -8.27
N ASP A 135 11.91 3.50 -7.30
CA ASP A 135 12.57 2.21 -7.51
C ASP A 135 12.05 1.18 -6.51
N GLY A 136 10.78 1.35 -6.14
CA GLY A 136 10.14 0.61 -5.07
C GLY A 136 9.92 -0.84 -5.43
N ILE A 137 9.48 -1.10 -6.66
CA ILE A 137 9.29 -2.44 -7.22
C ILE A 137 10.59 -3.24 -7.12
N ARG A 138 11.70 -2.71 -7.66
CA ARG A 138 12.99 -3.42 -7.67
C ARG A 138 13.47 -3.72 -6.25
N LYS A 139 13.45 -2.71 -5.37
CA LYS A 139 13.91 -2.83 -3.98
C LYS A 139 13.15 -3.92 -3.21
N LEU A 140 11.83 -4.01 -3.37
CA LEU A 140 11.02 -5.04 -2.71
C LEU A 140 11.26 -6.43 -3.31
N GLN A 141 11.41 -6.55 -4.63
CA GLN A 141 11.73 -7.82 -5.30
C GLN A 141 13.07 -8.39 -4.87
N GLU A 142 14.12 -7.55 -4.77
CA GLU A 142 15.46 -7.95 -4.30
C GLU A 142 15.45 -8.50 -2.86
N ASN A 143 14.43 -8.14 -2.07
CA ASN A 143 14.23 -8.62 -0.70
C ASN A 143 13.18 -9.76 -0.60
N GLY A 144 12.87 -10.41 -1.72
CA GLY A 144 12.05 -11.63 -1.74
C GLY A 144 10.55 -11.40 -1.57
N ILE A 145 10.07 -10.18 -1.84
CA ILE A 145 8.62 -9.87 -1.92
C ILE A 145 8.18 -10.01 -3.37
N THR A 146 7.09 -10.75 -3.60
CA THR A 146 6.52 -10.89 -4.95
C THR A 146 5.75 -9.63 -5.30
N ILE A 147 6.06 -9.02 -6.44
CA ILE A 147 5.33 -7.86 -6.94
C ILE A 147 4.45 -8.25 -8.13
N ILE A 148 3.15 -7.94 -8.02
CA ILE A 148 2.13 -8.26 -9.01
C ILE A 148 1.35 -6.98 -9.36
N GLN A 149 1.21 -6.67 -10.64
CA GLN A 149 0.30 -5.60 -11.07
C GLN A 149 -1.11 -6.15 -11.28
N VAL A 150 -2.10 -5.49 -10.69
CA VAL A 150 -3.52 -5.77 -10.96
C VAL A 150 -3.93 -5.00 -12.21
N VAL A 151 -4.05 -5.70 -13.33
CA VAL A 151 -4.28 -5.05 -14.63
C VAL A 151 -5.69 -4.48 -14.76
N GLY A 152 -5.86 -3.44 -15.57
CA GLY A 152 -7.17 -2.79 -15.80
C GLY A 152 -7.47 -1.60 -14.89
N PHE A 153 -6.69 -1.38 -13.83
CA PHE A 153 -6.90 -0.26 -12.89
C PHE A 153 -5.97 0.93 -13.09
N LYS A 154 -4.98 0.83 -13.99
CA LYS A 154 -3.94 1.85 -14.18
C LYS A 154 -4.49 3.28 -14.27
N GLU A 155 -5.40 3.52 -15.20
CA GLU A 155 -5.96 4.85 -15.47
C GLU A 155 -6.81 5.34 -14.29
N GLU A 156 -7.58 4.46 -13.66
CA GLU A 156 -8.38 4.80 -12.49
C GLU A 156 -7.48 5.19 -11.30
N CYS A 157 -6.43 4.40 -11.03
CA CYS A 157 -5.48 4.69 -9.97
C CYS A 157 -4.78 6.04 -10.18
N LEU A 158 -4.35 6.37 -11.40
CA LEU A 158 -3.73 7.67 -11.71
C LEU A 158 -4.71 8.83 -11.54
N ARG A 159 -5.93 8.70 -12.06
CA ARG A 159 -6.98 9.73 -11.95
C ARG A 159 -7.32 10.00 -10.48
N VAL A 160 -7.52 8.96 -9.67
CA VAL A 160 -7.78 9.10 -8.23
C VAL A 160 -6.57 9.69 -7.52
N ALA A 161 -5.35 9.25 -7.85
CA ALA A 161 -4.13 9.77 -7.25
C ALA A 161 -3.96 11.28 -7.44
N ARG A 162 -4.39 11.81 -8.58
CA ARG A 162 -4.34 13.25 -8.91
C ARG A 162 -5.55 14.04 -8.42
N GLY A 163 -6.55 13.39 -7.82
CA GLY A 163 -7.78 14.04 -7.37
C GLY A 163 -8.71 14.44 -8.52
N GLU A 164 -8.58 13.80 -9.67
CA GLU A 164 -9.37 14.06 -10.89
C GLU A 164 -10.67 13.24 -10.93
N ASP A 165 -11.07 12.64 -9.80
CA ASP A 165 -12.33 11.90 -9.68
C ASP A 165 -13.44 12.86 -9.23
N GLU A 166 -14.59 12.84 -9.92
CA GLU A 166 -15.70 13.82 -9.78
C GLU A 166 -16.34 13.89 -8.37
N ALA A 167 -15.89 13.05 -7.42
CA ALA A 167 -16.42 12.97 -6.06
C ALA A 167 -16.09 14.19 -5.15
N HIS A 168 -15.35 15.18 -5.65
CA HIS A 168 -14.89 16.35 -4.88
C HIS A 168 -15.34 17.72 -5.44
N VAL A 169 -16.29 17.74 -6.38
CA VAL A 169 -16.93 18.97 -6.88
C VAL A 169 -18.21 19.27 -6.11
#